data_AF-A0A8S1HAD0-F1
#
_entry.id   AF-A0A8S1HAD0-F1
#
_cell.length_a   1.000
_cell.length_b   1.000
_cell.length_c   1.000
_cell.angle_alpha   90.00
_cell.angle_beta   90.00
_cell.angle_gamma   90.00
#
_symmetry.space_group_name_H-M   'P 1'
#
loop_
_entity.id
_entity.type
_entity.pdbx_description
1 polymer ?
#
loop_
_entity_poly.entity_id
_entity_poly.type
_entity_poly.pdbx_seq_one_letter_code
_entity_poly.pdbx_strand_id
1 'polypeptide(L)'
;MYTGLPTRPHPAMGRGPNAGCRYCGLPETNEHVATGCNKFKASIMKQLHDSSVRKVYDGLCIKYDLAKTEFDQPVPVVQQNAHVELYWDRTWVTEAQIRFTKPDVIDQKPCSSNT
;
A
#
# COMPACT_ATOMS: atom_id res chain seq x y z
N MET A 1 12.64 -8.18 -10.01
CA MET A 1 12.89 -6.84 -10.59
C MET A 1 12.05 -5.85 -9.83
N TYR A 2 12.63 -5.19 -8.83
CA TYR A 2 11.96 -4.18 -8.02
C TYR A 2 11.91 -2.88 -8.83
N THR A 3 10.82 -2.64 -9.56
CA THR A 3 10.60 -1.29 -10.09
C THR A 3 10.17 -0.43 -8.91
N GLY A 4 11.15 0.20 -8.24
CA GLY A 4 10.86 1.30 -7.34
C GLY A 4 9.88 2.22 -8.07
N LEU A 5 8.67 2.38 -7.52
CA LEU A 5 7.74 3.32 -8.12
C LEU A 5 8.44 4.68 -8.10
N PRO A 6 8.45 5.41 -9.22
CA PRO A 6 8.91 6.76 -9.19
C PRO A 6 7.94 7.49 -8.27
N THR A 7 8.35 7.74 -7.03
CA THR A 7 7.96 8.97 -6.32
C THR A 7 8.61 10.10 -7.11
N ARG A 8 8.22 10.24 -8.38
CA ARG A 8 8.48 11.44 -9.17
C ARG A 8 7.92 12.54 -8.28
N PRO A 9 8.76 13.49 -7.84
CA PRO A 9 8.25 14.66 -7.14
C PRO A 9 7.05 15.19 -7.93
N HIS A 10 6.08 15.77 -7.22
CA HIS A 10 4.99 16.52 -7.83
C HIS A 10 5.57 17.23 -9.07
N PRO A 11 5.00 17.05 -10.28
CA PRO A 11 5.62 17.59 -11.48
C PRO A 11 5.89 19.07 -11.20
N ALA A 12 7.15 19.41 -11.01
CA ALA A 12 7.60 20.77 -10.90
C ALA A 12 7.29 21.33 -12.27
N MET A 13 6.26 22.17 -12.35
CA MET A 13 5.98 23.11 -13.43
C MET A 13 6.52 22.66 -14.80
N GLY A 14 5.87 21.68 -15.44
CA GLY A 14 6.39 21.18 -16.72
C GLY A 14 5.46 20.26 -17.50
N ARG A 15 4.31 19.90 -16.95
CA ARG A 15 3.23 19.27 -17.68
C ARG A 15 2.17 20.33 -17.94
N GLY A 16 1.84 20.56 -19.20
CA GLY A 16 0.76 21.48 -19.58
C GLY A 16 -0.55 21.13 -18.86
N PRO A 17 -1.51 22.07 -18.81
CA PRO A 17 -2.73 22.00 -17.98
C PRO A 17 -3.66 20.79 -18.21
N ASN A 18 -3.31 19.88 -19.14
CA ASN A 18 -4.07 18.69 -19.50
C ASN A 18 -3.35 17.36 -19.16
N ALA A 19 -2.32 17.38 -18.32
CA ALA A 19 -1.70 16.12 -17.93
C ALA A 19 -2.59 15.35 -16.94
N GLY A 20 -3.18 14.28 -17.45
CA GLY A 20 -3.87 13.29 -16.63
C GLY A 20 -2.95 12.63 -15.60
N CYS A 21 -3.59 12.08 -14.58
CA CYS A 21 -3.03 11.33 -13.48
C CYS A 21 -2.21 10.18 -14.03
N ARG A 22 -1.00 10.03 -13.48
CA ARG A 22 -0.04 8.99 -13.82
C ARG A 22 -0.60 7.56 -13.71
N TYR A 23 -1.72 7.35 -13.01
CA TYR A 23 -2.31 6.03 -12.77
C TYR A 23 -3.70 5.84 -13.36
N CYS A 24 -4.55 6.88 -13.38
CA CYS A 24 -5.94 6.76 -13.82
C CYS A 24 -6.37 7.74 -14.92
N GLY A 25 -5.49 8.61 -15.41
CA GLY A 25 -5.77 9.51 -16.54
C GLY A 25 -6.65 10.73 -16.24
N LEU A 26 -7.29 10.82 -15.08
CA LEU A 26 -8.04 12.01 -14.62
C LEU A 26 -7.10 13.18 -14.29
N PRO A 27 -7.49 14.45 -14.36
CA PRO A 27 -6.59 15.58 -14.07
C PRO A 27 -5.79 15.39 -12.77
N GLU A 28 -4.45 15.44 -12.85
CA GLU A 28 -3.59 15.22 -11.69
C GLU A 28 -3.54 16.47 -10.80
N THR A 29 -4.52 16.60 -9.90
CA THR A 29 -4.50 17.60 -8.82
C THR A 29 -4.00 16.99 -7.51
N ASN A 30 -3.49 17.82 -6.59
CA ASN A 30 -3.13 17.37 -5.23
C ASN A 30 -4.30 16.67 -4.54
N GLU A 31 -5.51 17.21 -4.70
CA GLU A 31 -6.74 16.61 -4.19
C GLU A 31 -7.00 15.25 -4.84
N HIS A 32 -6.93 15.15 -6.17
CA HIS A 32 -7.10 13.88 -6.87
C HIS A 32 -6.09 12.83 -6.39
N VAL A 33 -4.82 13.19 -6.25
CA VAL A 33 -3.76 12.28 -5.80
C VAL A 33 -3.99 11.83 -4.35
N ALA A 34 -4.40 12.74 -3.46
CA ALA A 34 -4.59 12.45 -2.03
C ALA A 34 -5.91 11.72 -1.71
N THR A 35 -7.01 12.07 -2.40
CA THR A 35 -8.36 11.61 -2.04
C THR A 35 -9.09 10.89 -3.17
N GLY A 36 -8.91 11.31 -4.43
CA GLY A 36 -9.74 10.87 -5.55
C GLY A 36 -9.19 9.72 -6.41
N CYS A 37 -7.88 9.43 -6.35
CA CYS A 37 -7.26 8.44 -7.22
C CYS A 37 -7.28 7.07 -6.57
N ASN A 38 -8.28 6.26 -6.94
CA ASN A 38 -8.43 4.89 -6.43
C ASN A 38 -7.16 4.04 -6.60
N LYS A 39 -6.42 4.24 -7.69
CA LYS A 39 -5.17 3.50 -7.96
C LYS A 39 -4.00 4.01 -7.12
N PHE A 40 -3.86 5.32 -6.95
CA PHE A 40 -2.75 5.92 -6.20
C PHE A 40 -2.91 5.74 -4.70
N LYS A 41 -4.13 5.97 -4.18
CA LYS A 41 -4.43 5.83 -2.75
C LYS A 41 -4.22 4.38 -2.28
N ALA A 42 -4.75 3.42 -3.03
CA ALA A 42 -4.59 2.01 -2.68
C ALA A 42 -3.13 1.54 -2.80
N SER A 43 -2.39 1.98 -3.82
CA SER A 43 -0.99 1.58 -4.01
C SER A 43 -0.07 2.18 -2.95
N ILE A 44 -0.22 3.45 -2.60
CA ILE A 44 0.64 4.10 -1.60
C ILE A 44 0.36 3.57 -0.20
N MET A 45 -0.91 3.41 0.18
CA MET A 45 -1.23 2.86 1.50
C MET A 45 -0.67 1.45 1.67
N LYS A 46 -0.78 0.61 0.63
CA LYS A 46 -0.15 -0.72 0.63
C LYS A 46 1.38 -0.61 0.71
N GLN A 47 2.01 0.28 -0.04
CA GLN A 47 3.47 0.45 0.01
C GLN A 47 3.99 0.91 1.37
N LEU A 48 3.31 1.87 2.00
CA LEU A 48 3.66 2.35 3.33
C LEU A 48 3.47 1.26 4.38
N HIS A 49 2.34 0.53 4.28
CA HIS A 49 2.07 -0.65 5.10
C HIS A 49 3.20 -1.68 4.96
N ASP A 50 3.49 -2.13 3.74
CA ASP A 50 4.49 -3.16 3.47
C ASP A 50 5.90 -2.71 3.91
N SER A 51 6.25 -1.44 3.71
CA SER A 51 7.52 -0.86 4.20
C SER A 51 7.63 -0.89 5.72
N SER A 52 6.55 -0.57 6.44
CA SER A 52 6.54 -0.59 7.91
C SER A 52 6.59 -2.01 8.47
N VAL A 53 5.79 -2.93 7.91
CA VAL A 53 5.71 -4.33 8.37
C VAL A 53 6.99 -5.08 8.02
N ARG A 54 7.68 -4.73 6.93
CA ARG A 54 8.95 -5.37 6.58
C ARG A 54 10.05 -5.17 7.62
N LYS A 55 10.12 -4.00 8.27
CA LYS A 55 11.08 -3.78 9.36
C LYS A 55 10.81 -4.73 10.54
N VAL A 56 9.54 -4.98 10.83
CA VAL A 56 9.13 -5.96 11.86
C VAL A 56 9.50 -7.37 11.43
N TYR A 57 9.24 -7.72 10.16
CA TYR A 57 9.60 -9.01 9.58
C TYR A 57 11.11 -9.28 9.69
N ASP A 58 11.95 -8.31 9.29
CA ASP A 58 13.40 -8.44 9.36
C ASP A 58 13.89 -8.62 10.81
N GLY A 59 13.26 -7.92 11.77
CA GLY A 59 13.53 -8.10 13.20
C GLY A 59 13.16 -9.50 13.71
N LEU A 60 12.05 -10.06 13.24
CA LEU A 60 11.64 -11.43 13.56
C LEU A 60 12.58 -12.47 12.95
N CYS A 61 13.04 -12.26 11.71
CA CYS A 61 14.03 -13.13 11.10
C CYS A 61 15.34 -13.19 11.91
N ILE A 62 15.83 -12.04 12.40
CA ILE A 62 17.01 -12.01 13.27
C ILE A 62 16.75 -12.77 14.57
N LYS A 63 15.60 -12.52 15.20
CA LYS A 63 15.26 -13.08 16.50
C LYS A 63 15.15 -14.61 16.47
N TYR A 64 14.64 -15.17 15.38
CA TYR A 64 14.38 -16.59 15.24
C TYR A 64 15.36 -17.33 14.32
N ASP A 65 16.49 -16.69 13.98
CA ASP A 65 17.52 -17.26 13.11
C ASP A 65 16.96 -17.78 11.77
N LEU A 66 16.13 -16.93 11.12
CA LEU A 66 15.58 -17.15 9.79
C LEU A 66 16.38 -16.33 8.76
N ALA A 67 16.36 -16.78 7.50
CA ALA A 67 17.08 -16.10 6.44
C ALA A 67 16.56 -14.67 6.23
N LYS A 68 17.47 -13.70 6.26
CA LYS A 68 17.12 -12.32 5.89
C LYS A 68 16.81 -12.22 4.41
N THR A 69 15.81 -11.41 4.08
CA THR A 69 15.50 -11.07 2.70
C THR A 69 16.16 -9.74 2.38
N GLU A 70 17.06 -9.72 1.40
CA GLU A 70 17.71 -8.51 0.91
C GLU A 70 16.68 -7.44 0.53
N PHE A 71 16.98 -6.16 0.81
CA PHE A 71 16.01 -5.06 0.69
C PHE A 71 15.35 -4.96 -0.70
N ASP A 72 16.07 -5.29 -1.77
CA ASP A 72 15.53 -5.24 -3.13
C ASP A 72 14.77 -6.49 -3.58
N GLN A 73 14.70 -7.51 -2.72
CA GLN A 73 13.98 -8.76 -2.99
C GLN A 73 12.58 -8.76 -2.36
N PRO A 74 11.60 -9.37 -3.02
CA PRO A 74 10.27 -9.58 -2.43
C PRO A 74 10.38 -10.46 -1.19
N VAL A 75 9.60 -10.14 -0.15
CA VAL A 75 9.54 -10.93 1.07
C VAL A 75 8.93 -12.31 0.75
N PRO A 76 9.56 -13.43 1.17
CA PRO A 76 8.99 -14.76 1.01
C PRO A 76 7.64 -14.89 1.72
N VAL A 77 6.69 -15.58 1.09
CA VAL A 77 5.35 -15.81 1.66
C VAL A 77 5.42 -16.58 2.98
N VAL A 78 6.36 -17.52 3.07
CA VAL A 78 6.68 -18.23 4.31
C VAL A 78 8.19 -18.38 4.45
N GLN A 79 8.66 -18.24 5.68
CA GLN A 79 9.98 -18.67 6.10
C GLN A 79 9.87 -19.53 7.33
N GLN A 80 10.69 -20.57 7.41
CA GLN A 80 10.58 -21.53 8.50
C GLN A 80 11.91 -22.16 8.84
N ASN A 81 12.02 -22.58 10.08
CA ASN A 81 13.06 -23.49 10.57
C ASN A 81 12.39 -24.62 11.37
N ALA A 82 13.17 -25.39 12.13
CA ALA A 82 12.64 -26.49 12.94
C ALA A 82 11.70 -26.06 14.08
N HIS A 83 11.62 -24.77 14.40
CA HIS A 83 10.95 -24.27 15.60
C HIS A 83 9.86 -23.22 15.33
N VAL A 84 9.96 -22.48 14.22
CA VAL A 84 9.10 -21.33 13.92
C VAL A 84 8.79 -21.28 12.43
N GLU A 85 7.55 -20.89 12.12
CA GLU A 85 7.10 -20.48 10.80
C GLU A 85 6.66 -19.01 10.84
N LEU A 86 7.19 -18.21 9.92
CA LEU A 86 6.89 -16.80 9.75
C LEU A 86 6.19 -16.60 8.41
N TYR A 87 4.98 -16.03 8.46
CA TYR A 87 4.13 -15.81 7.29
C TYR A 87 4.08 -14.32 6.92
N TRP A 88 4.20 -14.02 5.63
CA TRP A 88 4.04 -12.68 5.08
C TRP A 88 2.70 -12.55 4.33
N ASP A 89 1.91 -11.52 4.65
CA ASP A 89 0.62 -11.19 4.00
C ASP A 89 -0.38 -12.38 3.93
N ARG A 90 -0.28 -13.33 4.86
CA ARG A 90 -1.20 -14.48 4.93
C ARG A 90 -2.55 -14.01 5.46
N THR A 91 -3.59 -14.26 4.68
CA THR A 91 -4.97 -14.13 5.15
C THR A 91 -5.27 -15.28 6.10
N TRP A 92 -5.52 -14.95 7.37
CA TRP A 92 -5.99 -15.92 8.36
C TRP A 92 -7.51 -15.99 8.29
N VAL A 93 -8.04 -17.19 8.10
CA VAL A 93 -9.48 -17.43 8.23
C VAL A 93 -9.76 -17.52 9.72
N THR A 94 -10.32 -16.46 10.31
CA THR A 94 -10.76 -16.45 11.70
C THR A 94 -12.26 -16.69 11.77
N GLU A 95 -12.72 -17.59 12.65
CA GLU A 95 -14.14 -17.81 12.90
C GLU A 95 -14.85 -16.57 13.50
N ALA A 96 -14.07 -15.67 14.11
CA ALA A 96 -14.57 -14.41 14.63
C ALA A 96 -14.80 -13.40 13.51
N GLN A 97 -16.06 -12.95 13.35
CA GLN A 97 -16.34 -11.71 12.62
C GLN A 97 -15.69 -10.54 13.36
N ILE A 98 -14.80 -9.81 12.69
CA ILE A 98 -14.33 -8.51 13.17
C ILE A 98 -15.55 -7.58 13.17
N ARG A 99 -16.12 -7.33 14.36
CA ARG A 99 -17.38 -6.58 14.52
C ARG A 99 -17.28 -5.09 14.14
N PHE A 100 -16.05 -4.58 13.98
CA PHE A 100 -15.75 -3.17 13.73
C PHE A 100 -14.91 -2.97 12.46
N THR A 101 -15.37 -3.50 11.32
CA THR A 101 -14.71 -3.36 10.00
C THR A 101 -15.18 -2.15 9.20
N LYS A 102 -16.11 -1.35 9.73
CA LYS A 102 -16.53 -0.11 9.06
C LYS A 102 -15.41 0.93 9.21
N PRO A 103 -14.90 1.53 8.13
CA PRO A 103 -14.00 2.67 8.28
C PRO A 103 -14.74 3.80 9.00
N ASP A 104 -14.12 4.39 10.03
CA ASP A 104 -14.69 5.45 10.89
C ASP A 104 -15.00 6.77 10.14
N VAL A 105 -14.78 6.84 8.84
CA VAL A 105 -15.12 8.00 8.01
C VAL A 105 -15.83 7.54 6.74
N ILE A 106 -17.13 7.80 6.70
CA ILE A 106 -17.94 7.81 5.48
C ILE A 106 -18.23 9.28 5.17
N ASP A 107 -17.52 9.88 4.22
CA ASP A 107 -17.90 11.20 3.69
C ASP A 107 -19.03 10.99 2.68
N GLN A 108 -20.27 11.13 3.14
CA GLN A 108 -21.44 11.16 2.26
C GLN A 108 -21.57 12.57 1.67
N LYS A 109 -20.81 12.89 0.63
CA LYS A 109 -21.20 14.01 -0.23
C LYS A 109 -22.36 13.56 -1.13
N PRO A 110 -23.56 14.16 -1.04
CA PRO A 110 -24.62 13.89 -1.98
C PRO A 110 -24.15 14.31 -3.38
N CYS A 111 -24.35 13.42 -4.35
CA CYS A 111 -24.18 13.75 -5.76
C CYS A 111 -25.21 14.84 -6.10
N SER A 112 -24.74 16.07 -6.38
CA SER A 112 -25.60 17.13 -6.89
C SER A 112 -26.09 16.70 -8.27
N SER A 113 -27.31 16.17 -8.34
CA SER A 113 -28.04 16.01 -9.59
C SER A 113 -28.28 17.41 -10.17
N ASN A 114 -27.56 17.71 -11.26
CA ASN A 114 -27.78 18.88 -12.09
C ASN A 114 -29.26 18.99 -12.44
N THR A 115 -29.84 20.17 -12.21
CA THR A 115 -31.05 20.63 -12.90
C THR A 115 -30.62 21.70 -13.89
#